data_AF-A0A7V3W7G9-F1
#
_entry.id   AF-A0A7V3W7G9-F1
#
_cell.length_a   1.000
_cell.length_b   1.000
_cell.length_c   1.000
_cell.angle_alpha   90.00
_cell.angle_beta   90.00
_cell.angle_gamma   90.00
#
_symmetry.space_group_name_H-M   'P 1'
#
loop_
_entity.id
_entity.type
_entity.pdbx_description
1 polymer ?
#
loop_
_entity_poly.entity_id
_entity_poly.type
_entity_poly.pdbx_seq_one_letter_code
_entity_poly.pdbx_strand_id
1 'polypeptide(L)'
;MEGIRVDFPGGPPIRLTHLLLDFTGTLAKDGALIPGVAERLKALSRNLTVIVLTADTFGTARAALKDLPIEVHLVRTGRDKAKFIEGLVGAEGIAAIGNGRNDIEMLKLAHLGIAVIGPEGCAAELLFAAKIVARDILDALDVVVNPLRVKATLRD
;
A
#
# COMPACT_ATOMS: atom_id res chain seq x y z
N MET A 1 -4.78 -2.13 -18.07
CA MET A 1 -3.65 -2.62 -17.26
C MET A 1 -3.78 -4.12 -17.11
N GLU A 2 -2.68 -4.87 -17.19
CA GLU A 2 -2.72 -6.34 -17.06
C GLU A 2 -2.79 -6.82 -15.60
N GLY A 3 -2.49 -5.95 -14.62
CA GLY A 3 -2.41 -6.34 -13.21
C GLY A 3 -1.23 -7.25 -12.89
N ILE A 4 -1.04 -7.56 -11.61
CA ILE A 4 0.03 -8.45 -11.13
C ILE A 4 -0.61 -9.72 -10.57
N ARG A 5 -0.29 -10.89 -11.14
CA ARG A 5 -0.79 -12.19 -10.66
C ARG A 5 -0.01 -12.64 -9.42
N VAL A 6 -0.72 -12.92 -8.34
CA VAL A 6 -0.16 -13.38 -7.05
C VAL A 6 -0.76 -14.73 -6.67
N ASP A 7 0.11 -15.71 -6.41
CA ASP A 7 -0.29 -17.03 -5.91
C ASP A 7 -0.29 -17.01 -4.38
N PHE A 8 -1.47 -17.02 -3.77
CA PHE A 8 -1.61 -17.17 -2.32
C PHE A 8 -1.65 -18.66 -1.92
N PRO A 9 -0.94 -19.06 -0.86
CA PRO A 9 -1.06 -20.41 -0.30
C PRO A 9 -2.51 -20.72 0.09
N GLY A 10 -2.96 -21.93 -0.22
CA GLY A 10 -4.31 -22.40 0.14
C GLY A 10 -5.47 -21.82 -0.68
N GLY A 11 -5.21 -21.06 -1.74
CA GLY A 11 -6.26 -20.46 -2.57
C GLY A 11 -5.90 -20.34 -4.06
N PRO A 12 -6.87 -19.97 -4.91
CA PRO A 12 -6.59 -19.65 -6.30
C PRO A 12 -5.73 -18.39 -6.42
N PRO A 13 -4.99 -18.22 -7.53
CA PRO A 13 -4.28 -16.98 -7.81
C PRO A 13 -5.22 -15.78 -7.87
N ILE A 14 -4.74 -14.65 -7.38
CA ILE A 14 -5.45 -13.36 -7.43
C ILE A 14 -4.68 -12.42 -8.35
N ARG A 15 -5.40 -11.58 -9.10
CA ARG A 15 -4.81 -10.52 -9.90
C ARG A 15 -4.93 -9.19 -9.15
N LEU A 16 -3.81 -8.68 -8.65
CA LEU A 16 -3.76 -7.33 -8.09
C LEU A 16 -3.91 -6.32 -9.23
N THR A 17 -4.83 -5.39 -9.07
CA THR A 17 -5.09 -4.31 -10.03
C THR A 17 -4.92 -2.94 -9.39
N HIS A 18 -5.02 -2.85 -8.06
CA HIS A 18 -4.89 -1.62 -7.30
C HIS A 18 -3.86 -1.75 -6.18
N LEU A 19 -3.12 -0.68 -5.94
CA LEU A 19 -2.22 -0.51 -4.81
C LEU A 19 -2.59 0.76 -4.06
N LEU A 20 -3.07 0.59 -2.82
CA LEU A 20 -3.40 1.69 -1.92
C LEU A 20 -2.27 1.89 -0.92
N LEU A 21 -1.93 3.15 -0.68
CA LEU A 21 -0.76 3.51 0.13
C LEU A 21 -1.14 4.62 1.11
N ASP A 22 -0.73 4.47 2.35
CA ASP A 22 -0.59 5.61 3.25
C ASP A 22 0.66 6.45 2.86
N PHE A 23 0.74 7.71 3.33
CA PHE A 23 1.85 8.61 3.00
C PHE A 23 2.87 8.78 4.13
N THR A 24 2.53 9.50 5.21
CA THR A 24 3.47 9.83 6.30
C THR A 24 3.70 8.61 7.19
N GLY A 25 4.96 8.28 7.47
CA GLY A 25 5.35 7.05 8.18
C GLY A 25 5.44 5.83 7.25
N THR A 26 4.86 5.93 6.04
CA THR A 26 4.83 4.87 5.02
C THR A 26 5.74 5.21 3.83
N LEU A 27 5.28 6.07 2.91
CA LEU A 27 6.06 6.51 1.73
C LEU A 27 7.06 7.63 2.07
N ALA A 28 6.80 8.36 3.14
CA ALA A 28 7.55 9.54 3.53
C ALA A 28 7.95 9.47 5.00
N LYS A 29 9.09 10.10 5.31
CA LYS A 29 9.54 10.40 6.66
C LYS A 29 9.47 11.90 6.88
N ASP A 30 8.82 12.36 7.95
CA ASP A 30 8.65 13.78 8.26
C ASP A 30 8.05 14.57 7.07
N GLY A 31 7.18 13.91 6.29
CA GLY A 31 6.55 14.46 5.08
C GLY A 31 7.43 14.49 3.81
N ALA A 32 8.71 14.10 3.90
CA ALA A 32 9.60 13.98 2.76
C ALA A 32 9.63 12.54 2.22
N LEU A 33 9.47 12.39 0.89
CA LEU A 33 9.44 11.09 0.24
C LEU A 33 10.76 10.32 0.45
N ILE A 34 10.66 9.05 0.84
CA ILE A 34 11.84 8.20 1.05
C ILE A 34 12.56 7.98 -0.30
N PRO A 35 13.89 8.10 -0.37
CA PRO A 35 14.64 7.86 -1.60
C PRO A 35 14.35 6.47 -2.20
N GLY A 36 14.12 6.41 -3.52
CA GLY A 36 13.80 5.16 -4.22
C GLY A 36 12.31 4.79 -4.28
N VAL A 37 11.44 5.53 -3.56
CA VAL A 37 9.98 5.32 -3.63
C VAL A 37 9.42 5.78 -4.97
N ALA A 38 9.80 6.96 -5.44
CA ALA A 38 9.26 7.56 -6.67
C ALA A 38 9.42 6.63 -7.89
N GLU A 39 10.60 6.06 -8.05
CA GLU A 39 10.96 5.15 -9.14
C GLU A 39 10.11 3.87 -9.09
N ARG A 40 9.90 3.32 -7.89
CA ARG A 40 9.09 2.11 -7.67
C ARG A 40 7.60 2.37 -7.93
N LEU A 41 7.07 3.49 -7.45
CA LEU A 41 5.67 3.87 -7.73
C LEU A 41 5.45 4.04 -9.23
N LYS A 42 6.38 4.70 -9.94
CA LYS A 42 6.32 4.86 -11.41
C LYS A 42 6.44 3.53 -12.17
N ALA A 43 7.16 2.55 -11.64
CA ALA A 43 7.24 1.23 -12.22
C ALA A 43 5.94 0.43 -11.98
N LEU A 44 5.42 0.45 -10.75
CA LEU A 44 4.19 -0.22 -10.35
C LEU A 44 2.96 0.33 -11.07
N SER A 45 2.91 1.64 -11.31
CA SER A 45 1.81 2.30 -12.03
C SER A 45 1.61 1.83 -13.47
N ARG A 46 2.58 1.11 -14.04
CA ARG A 46 2.44 0.50 -15.38
C ARG A 46 1.48 -0.69 -15.36
N ASN A 47 1.34 -1.34 -14.21
CA ASN A 47 0.55 -2.56 -14.06
C ASN A 47 -0.63 -2.38 -13.09
N LEU A 48 -0.54 -1.44 -12.16
CA LEU A 48 -1.53 -1.19 -11.10
C LEU A 48 -2.02 0.26 -11.12
N THR A 49 -3.29 0.46 -10.78
CA THR A 49 -3.77 1.77 -10.34
C THR A 49 -3.20 2.04 -8.95
N VAL A 50 -2.28 3.01 -8.86
CA VAL A 50 -1.63 3.37 -7.58
C VAL A 50 -2.33 4.58 -6.98
N ILE A 51 -2.79 4.43 -5.74
CA ILE A 51 -3.62 5.40 -5.04
C ILE A 51 -3.02 5.69 -3.67
N VAL A 52 -2.73 6.96 -3.39
CA VAL A 52 -2.26 7.42 -2.08
C VAL A 52 -3.42 8.04 -1.32
N LEU A 53 -3.66 7.53 -0.11
CA LEU A 53 -4.70 7.97 0.81
C LEU A 53 -4.06 8.68 2.00
N THR A 54 -4.18 10.01 2.05
CA THR A 54 -3.51 10.83 3.08
C THR A 54 -4.36 12.01 3.53
N ALA A 55 -4.14 12.50 4.75
CA ALA A 55 -4.76 13.74 5.21
C ALA A 55 -4.16 14.99 4.56
N ASP A 56 -2.93 14.89 4.05
CA ASP A 56 -2.14 15.96 3.40
C ASP A 56 -2.29 17.35 4.05
N THR A 57 -2.24 17.41 5.38
CA THR A 57 -2.59 18.61 6.14
C THR A 57 -1.72 19.82 5.77
N PHE A 58 -0.50 19.58 5.30
CA PHE A 58 0.47 20.61 4.92
C PHE A 58 0.68 20.72 3.40
N GLY A 59 -0.06 19.97 2.57
CA GLY A 59 0.10 19.96 1.11
C GLY A 59 1.41 19.32 0.61
N THR A 60 2.18 18.69 1.51
CA THR A 60 3.50 18.11 1.21
C THR A 60 3.38 16.86 0.35
N ALA A 61 2.32 16.06 0.53
CA ALA A 61 2.13 14.82 -0.21
C ALA A 61 1.84 15.10 -1.68
N ARG A 62 0.88 15.98 -1.98
CA ARG A 62 0.59 16.39 -3.36
C ARG A 62 1.81 16.96 -4.06
N ALA A 63 2.58 17.81 -3.38
CA ALA A 63 3.79 18.39 -3.95
C ALA A 63 4.86 17.34 -4.26
N ALA A 64 5.10 16.40 -3.33
CA ALA A 64 6.08 15.33 -3.49
C ALA A 64 5.72 14.32 -4.59
N LEU A 65 4.42 14.15 -4.88
CA LEU A 65 3.90 13.13 -5.78
C LEU A 65 3.44 13.67 -7.15
N LYS A 66 3.47 15.00 -7.36
CA LYS A 66 2.84 15.69 -8.50
C LYS A 66 3.25 15.17 -9.88
N ASP A 67 4.50 14.71 -10.03
CA ASP A 67 5.07 14.28 -11.32
C ASP A 67 5.01 12.76 -11.51
N LEU A 68 4.38 12.05 -10.56
CA LEU A 68 4.20 10.61 -10.61
C LEU A 68 2.82 10.25 -11.20
N PRO A 69 2.75 9.17 -11.99
CA PRO A 69 1.48 8.69 -12.57
C PRO A 69 0.64 7.95 -11.52
N ILE A 70 0.23 8.64 -10.45
CA ILE A 70 -0.51 8.08 -9.32
C ILE A 70 -1.65 9.01 -8.91
N GLU A 71 -2.66 8.46 -8.24
CA GLU A 71 -3.77 9.24 -7.69
C GLU A 71 -3.51 9.61 -6.23
N VAL A 72 -3.91 10.81 -5.82
CA VAL A 72 -3.83 11.25 -4.42
C VAL A 72 -5.21 11.69 -3.95
N HIS A 73 -5.77 10.98 -2.96
CA HIS A 73 -7.07 11.29 -2.38
C HIS A 73 -6.93 11.71 -0.92
N LEU A 74 -7.67 12.76 -0.57
CA LEU A 74 -7.64 13.33 0.78
C LEU A 74 -8.60 12.58 1.69
N VAL A 75 -8.06 11.97 2.75
CA VAL A 75 -8.82 11.21 3.76
C VAL A 75 -8.35 11.61 5.15
N ARG A 76 -9.24 11.66 6.14
CA ARG A 76 -8.88 12.12 7.49
C ARG A 76 -8.80 11.01 8.51
N THR A 77 -9.54 9.94 8.30
CA THR A 77 -9.69 8.86 9.29
C THR A 77 -9.49 7.50 8.64
N GLY A 78 -9.22 6.47 9.46
CA GLY A 78 -9.19 5.10 8.96
C GLY A 78 -10.54 4.64 8.40
N ARG A 79 -11.65 5.20 8.90
CA ARG A 79 -12.98 4.98 8.34
C ARG A 79 -13.12 5.52 6.92
N ASP A 80 -12.50 6.65 6.61
CA ASP A 80 -12.50 7.20 5.24
C ASP A 80 -11.68 6.30 4.31
N LYS A 81 -10.55 5.75 4.78
CA LYS A 81 -9.75 4.77 4.02
C LYS A 81 -10.53 3.49 3.74
N ALA A 82 -11.25 2.97 4.74
CA ALA A 82 -12.10 1.79 4.58
C ALA A 82 -13.22 2.04 3.56
N LYS A 83 -13.96 3.16 3.71
CA LYS A 83 -14.99 3.57 2.75
C LYS A 83 -14.47 3.74 1.33
N PHE A 84 -13.24 4.23 1.19
CA PHE A 84 -12.61 4.36 -0.12
C PHE A 84 -12.45 2.97 -0.78
N ILE A 85 -11.93 1.98 -0.07
CA ILE A 85 -11.81 0.60 -0.58
C ILE A 85 -13.17 0.01 -0.91
N GLU A 86 -14.16 0.15 -0.02
CA GLU A 86 -15.52 -0.34 -0.23
C GLU A 86 -16.16 0.26 -1.49
N GLY A 87 -15.80 1.51 -1.83
CA GLY A 87 -16.23 2.20 -3.04
C GLY A 87 -15.57 1.72 -4.34
N LEU A 88 -14.48 0.93 -4.28
CA LEU A 88 -13.79 0.38 -5.45
C LEU A 88 -14.51 -0.87 -6.00
N VAL A 89 -15.80 -0.73 -6.27
CA VAL A 89 -16.65 -1.80 -6.83
C VAL A 89 -16.02 -2.36 -8.11
N GLY A 90 -15.80 -3.67 -8.16
CA GLY A 90 -15.24 -4.36 -9.32
C GLY A 90 -13.71 -4.47 -9.34
N ALA A 91 -12.99 -3.97 -8.33
CA ALA A 91 -11.56 -4.22 -8.22
C ALA A 91 -11.28 -5.73 -7.98
N GLU A 92 -10.61 -6.38 -8.94
CA GLU A 92 -10.29 -7.82 -8.88
C GLU A 92 -9.28 -8.19 -7.78
N GLY A 93 -8.49 -7.22 -7.33
CA GLY A 93 -7.45 -7.44 -6.33
C GLY A 93 -6.84 -6.14 -5.86
N ILE A 94 -6.80 -5.96 -4.53
CA ILE A 94 -6.32 -4.76 -3.87
C ILE A 94 -5.16 -5.16 -2.97
N ALA A 95 -4.01 -4.52 -3.19
CA ALA A 95 -2.94 -4.45 -2.21
C ALA A 95 -3.03 -3.14 -1.43
N ALA A 96 -2.73 -3.17 -0.14
CA ALA A 96 -2.70 -1.99 0.71
C ALA A 96 -1.43 -2.00 1.57
N ILE A 97 -0.73 -0.87 1.65
CA ILE A 97 0.45 -0.69 2.48
C ILE A 97 0.25 0.48 3.42
N GLY A 98 0.55 0.28 4.69
CA GLY A 98 0.41 1.30 5.73
C GLY A 98 1.29 1.03 6.93
N ASN A 99 1.24 1.98 7.86
CA ASN A 99 2.09 2.03 9.05
C ASN A 99 1.28 2.43 10.31
N GLY A 100 0.26 3.25 10.13
CA GLY A 100 -0.51 3.85 11.19
C GLY A 100 -1.72 3.03 11.63
N ARG A 101 -2.26 3.38 12.81
CA ARG A 101 -3.50 2.77 13.33
C ARG A 101 -4.71 3.02 12.41
N ASN A 102 -4.72 4.14 11.71
CA ASN A 102 -5.75 4.46 10.71
C ASN A 102 -5.71 3.56 9.47
N ASP A 103 -4.67 2.74 9.29
CA ASP A 103 -4.54 1.83 8.16
C ASP A 103 -5.12 0.43 8.43
N ILE A 104 -5.49 0.12 9.68
CA ILE A 104 -5.93 -1.22 10.11
C ILE A 104 -7.06 -1.77 9.23
N GLU A 105 -8.15 -1.02 9.09
CA GLU A 105 -9.29 -1.48 8.30
C GLU A 105 -8.97 -1.50 6.81
N MET A 106 -8.11 -0.59 6.33
CA MET A 106 -7.64 -0.60 4.95
C MET A 106 -6.89 -1.90 4.62
N LEU A 107 -5.99 -2.34 5.51
CA LEU A 107 -5.21 -3.57 5.33
C LEU A 107 -6.09 -4.84 5.44
N LYS A 108 -7.08 -4.85 6.35
CA LYS A 108 -8.01 -5.98 6.49
C LYS A 108 -8.90 -6.20 5.26
N LEU A 109 -9.34 -5.11 4.63
CA LEU A 109 -10.18 -5.16 3.44
C LEU A 109 -9.39 -5.51 2.17
N ALA A 110 -8.07 -5.29 2.18
CA ALA A 110 -7.21 -5.62 1.06
C ALA A 110 -6.94 -7.13 0.96
N HIS A 111 -6.80 -7.62 -0.28
CA HIS A 111 -6.38 -8.99 -0.54
C HIS A 111 -4.92 -9.22 -0.09
N LEU A 112 -4.08 -8.20 -0.26
CA LEU A 112 -2.71 -8.17 0.25
C LEU A 112 -2.50 -6.93 1.13
N GLY A 113 -2.72 -7.06 2.43
CA GLY A 113 -2.33 -6.05 3.41
C GLY A 113 -0.87 -6.21 3.84
N ILE A 114 -0.05 -5.17 3.69
CA ILE A 114 1.35 -5.14 4.13
C ILE A 114 1.53 -4.01 5.15
N ALA A 115 1.96 -4.34 6.36
CA ALA A 115 2.41 -3.33 7.32
C ALA A 115 3.89 -3.02 7.07
N VAL A 116 4.29 -1.75 7.09
CA VAL A 116 5.70 -1.35 7.13
C VAL A 116 6.05 -0.90 8.53
N ILE A 117 7.18 -1.37 9.09
CA ILE A 117 7.68 -0.83 10.38
C ILE A 117 8.08 0.63 10.19
N GLY A 118 8.76 0.93 9.08
CA GLY A 118 9.04 2.29 8.66
C GLY A 118 10.03 3.03 9.56
N PRO A 119 10.44 4.25 9.17
CA PRO A 119 11.40 5.05 9.92
C PRO A 119 10.83 5.75 11.16
N GLU A 120 9.49 5.73 11.34
CA GLU A 120 8.76 6.42 12.41
C GLU A 120 8.15 5.44 13.44
N GLY A 121 8.48 4.14 13.33
CA GLY A 121 7.79 3.08 14.05
C GLY A 121 6.44 2.75 13.40
N CYS A 122 5.78 1.68 13.84
CA CYS A 122 4.49 1.22 13.31
C CYS A 122 3.52 0.97 14.46
N ALA A 123 2.23 1.22 14.23
CA ALA A 123 1.21 0.87 15.21
C ALA A 123 1.23 -0.65 15.44
N ALA A 124 1.48 -1.10 16.68
CA ALA A 124 1.57 -2.52 17.01
C ALA A 124 0.30 -3.30 16.61
N GLU A 125 -0.87 -2.68 16.78
CA GLU A 125 -2.18 -3.24 16.37
C GLU A 125 -2.26 -3.52 14.86
N LEU A 126 -1.57 -2.74 14.01
CA LEU A 126 -1.56 -2.92 12.55
C LEU A 126 -0.88 -4.21 12.13
N LEU A 127 0.14 -4.66 12.88
CA LEU A 127 0.89 -5.87 12.56
C LEU A 127 0.00 -7.11 12.52
N PHE A 128 -1.02 -7.16 13.38
CA PHE A 128 -1.99 -8.25 13.43
C PHE A 128 -3.05 -8.18 12.33
N ALA A 129 -3.21 -7.02 11.69
CA ALA A 129 -4.11 -6.84 10.55
C ALA A 129 -3.44 -7.14 9.21
N ALA A 130 -2.11 -7.13 9.14
CA ALA A 130 -1.35 -7.36 7.94
C ALA A 130 -1.15 -8.85 7.64
N LYS A 131 -1.05 -9.20 6.35
CA LYS A 131 -0.59 -10.52 5.90
C LYS A 131 0.93 -10.60 5.91
N ILE A 132 1.61 -9.51 5.58
CA ILE A 132 3.07 -9.41 5.55
C ILE A 132 3.49 -8.18 6.35
N VAL A 133 4.57 -8.32 7.11
CA VAL A 133 5.24 -7.17 7.75
C VAL A 133 6.58 -6.97 7.07
N ALA A 134 6.82 -5.77 6.55
CA ALA A 134 8.08 -5.38 5.94
C ALA A 134 8.83 -4.40 6.85
N ARG A 135 10.16 -4.39 6.75
CA ARG A 135 11.00 -3.46 7.51
C ARG A 135 10.73 -2.01 7.08
N ASP A 136 10.71 -1.78 5.77
CA ASP A 136 10.54 -0.47 5.16
C ASP A 136 9.68 -0.55 3.89
N ILE A 137 9.35 0.62 3.34
CA ILE A 137 8.47 0.74 2.18
C ILE A 137 9.11 0.26 0.88
N LEU A 138 10.44 0.30 0.75
CA LEU A 138 11.10 -0.19 -0.47
C LEU A 138 10.96 -1.70 -0.56
N ASP A 139 11.20 -2.39 0.57
CA ASP A 139 10.99 -3.83 0.69
C ASP A 139 9.52 -4.20 0.41
N ALA A 140 8.56 -3.44 0.96
CA ALA A 140 7.13 -3.68 0.76
C ALA A 140 6.68 -3.51 -0.70
N LEU A 141 7.13 -2.44 -1.36
CA LEU A 141 6.85 -2.21 -2.79
C LEU A 141 7.49 -3.32 -3.65
N ASP A 142 8.70 -3.76 -3.33
CA ASP A 142 9.37 -4.84 -4.06
C ASP A 142 8.69 -6.21 -3.83
N VAL A 143 8.01 -6.42 -2.70
CA VAL A 143 7.13 -7.58 -2.48
C VAL A 143 5.93 -7.55 -3.42
N VAL A 144 5.33 -6.38 -3.66
CA VAL A 144 4.22 -6.24 -4.62
C VAL A 144 4.70 -6.46 -6.06
N VAL A 145 5.88 -5.94 -6.41
CA VAL A 145 6.48 -6.14 -7.75
C VAL A 145 6.84 -7.60 -8.01
N ASN A 146 7.24 -8.35 -6.98
CA ASN A 146 7.67 -9.73 -7.11
C ASN A 146 6.74 -10.70 -6.36
N PRO A 147 5.68 -11.21 -7.02
CA PRO A 147 4.71 -12.14 -6.43
C PRO A 147 5.30 -13.40 -5.80
N LEU A 148 6.50 -13.83 -6.22
CA LEU A 148 7.18 -14.97 -5.60
C LEU A 148 7.53 -14.69 -4.14
N ARG A 149 7.80 -13.43 -3.77
CA ARG A 149 8.08 -13.03 -2.39
C ARG A 149 6.84 -13.17 -1.51
N VAL A 150 5.65 -12.87 -2.02
CA VAL A 150 4.38 -13.08 -1.32
C VAL A 150 4.22 -14.56 -1.00
N LYS A 151 4.34 -15.42 -2.01
CA LYS A 151 4.24 -16.88 -1.83
C LYS A 151 5.30 -17.42 -0.87
N ALA A 152 6.54 -16.98 -1.00
CA ALA A 152 7.64 -17.43 -0.14
C ALA A 152 7.45 -17.03 1.33
N THR A 153 6.81 -15.88 1.58
CA THR A 153 6.56 -15.38 2.94
C THR A 153 5.37 -16.07 3.60
N LEU A 154 4.35 -16.47 2.82
CA LEU A 154 3.09 -16.99 3.34
C LEU A 154 2.96 -18.51 3.31
N ARG A 155 3.88 -19.23 2.67
CA ARG A 155 3.86 -20.70 2.58
C ARG A 155 4.24 -21.35 3.92
N ASP A 156 3.79 -22.59 4.11
CA ASP A 156 4.23 -23.48 5.18
C ASP A 156 5.67 -23.99 4.96
#